data_AF-A0A9P5B5M9-F1
#
_entry.id   AF-A0A9P5B5M9-F1
#
_cell.length_a   1.000
_cell.length_b   1.000
_cell.length_c   1.000
_cell.angle_alpha   90.00
_cell.angle_beta   90.00
_cell.angle_gamma   90.00
#
_symmetry.space_group_name_H-M   'P 1'
#
loop_
_entity.id
_entity.type
_entity.pdbx_description
1 polymer ?
#
loop_
_entity_poly.entity_id
_entity_poly.type
_entity_poly.pdbx_seq_one_letter_code
_entity_poly.pdbx_strand_id
1 'polypeptide(L)'
;MAESSKPRPLFVYGTLRARPLLAWALTGDAANTETISALVRPAKVYGCARYTVRSRDYPAVVKKDGHEVDGDLLVLETKSMRKKLDDFEGEIYTPISVDVVLEDGGVVEADMYIWAGDQDVLTEEPWELDTFVKERLADWLDLFEGMEMIGDDED
;
A
#
# COMPACT_ATOMS: atom_id res chain seq x y z
N MET A 1 -22.60 -0.12 21.39
CA MET A 1 -21.28 0.00 22.04
C MET A 1 -20.35 -1.00 21.36
N ALA A 2 -19.79 -0.65 20.21
CA ALA A 2 -18.76 -1.47 19.57
C ALA A 2 -17.43 -0.79 19.90
N GLU A 3 -16.70 -1.36 20.85
CA GLU A 3 -15.29 -1.07 21.06
C GLU A 3 -14.60 -1.35 19.74
N SER A 4 -14.43 -0.29 18.95
CA SER A 4 -13.83 -0.33 17.62
C SER A 4 -12.35 -0.56 17.86
N SER A 5 -11.99 -1.83 18.07
CA SER A 5 -10.62 -2.29 18.07
C SER A 5 -10.07 -1.94 16.69
N LYS A 6 -9.38 -0.79 16.62
CA LYS A 6 -8.85 -0.23 15.39
C LYS A 6 -8.05 -1.34 14.72
N PRO A 7 -8.27 -1.60 13.42
CA PRO A 7 -7.45 -2.58 12.73
C PRO A 7 -5.99 -2.16 12.81
N ARG A 8 -5.10 -3.16 12.69
CA ARG A 8 -3.66 -2.88 12.62
C ARG A 8 -3.40 -1.98 11.42
N PRO A 9 -2.54 -0.98 11.58
CA PRO A 9 -2.17 -0.13 10.47
C PRO A 9 -1.47 -0.96 9.38
N LEU A 10 -1.56 -0.49 8.15
CA LEU A 10 -0.98 -1.17 6.99
C LEU A 10 0.15 -0.33 6.43
N PHE A 11 1.33 -0.90 6.29
CA PHE A 11 2.45 -0.28 5.61
C PHE A 11 2.42 -0.58 4.12
N VAL A 12 2.33 0.47 3.32
CA VAL A 12 2.36 0.40 1.86
C VAL A 12 3.64 1.03 1.33
N TYR A 13 4.28 0.35 0.38
CA TYR A 13 5.58 0.76 -0.17
C TYR A 13 5.56 0.91 -1.70
N GLY A 14 4.39 0.74 -2.32
CA GLY A 14 4.21 0.71 -3.76
C GLY A 14 3.20 1.71 -4.30
N THR A 15 2.36 1.26 -5.21
CA THR A 15 1.42 2.11 -5.97
C THR A 15 0.42 2.84 -5.06
N LEU A 16 -0.01 2.20 -3.97
CA LEU A 16 -0.88 2.76 -2.93
C LEU A 16 -0.30 3.98 -2.20
N ARG A 17 0.98 4.31 -2.39
CA ARG A 17 1.54 5.59 -1.92
C ARG A 17 1.08 6.78 -2.75
N ALA A 18 0.56 6.54 -3.95
CA ALA A 18 -0.02 7.59 -4.77
C ALA A 18 -1.33 8.09 -4.14
N ARG A 19 -1.31 9.33 -3.61
CA ARG A 19 -2.46 9.95 -2.95
C ARG A 19 -3.80 9.80 -3.68
N PRO A 20 -3.92 10.09 -4.99
CA PRO A 20 -5.19 9.96 -5.69
C PRO A 20 -5.65 8.49 -5.82
N LEU A 21 -4.73 7.55 -6.06
CA LEU A 21 -5.05 6.13 -6.11
C LEU A 21 -5.52 5.62 -4.75
N LEU A 22 -4.85 6.03 -3.68
CA LEU A 22 -5.21 5.68 -2.32
C LEU A 22 -6.56 6.29 -1.90
N ALA A 23 -6.81 7.54 -2.27
CA ALA A 23 -8.10 8.19 -2.05
C ALA A 23 -9.22 7.40 -2.75
N TRP A 24 -9.00 7.03 -4.01
CA TRP A 24 -9.94 6.20 -4.75
C TRP A 24 -10.14 4.82 -4.10
N ALA A 25 -9.07 4.12 -3.72
CA ALA A 25 -9.18 2.79 -3.09
C ALA A 25 -9.93 2.82 -1.75
N LEU A 26 -9.82 3.90 -0.97
CA LEU A 26 -10.47 4.02 0.33
C LEU A 26 -11.89 4.58 0.24
N THR A 27 -12.08 5.66 -0.53
CA THR A 27 -13.34 6.42 -0.57
C THR A 27 -14.14 6.22 -1.86
N GLY A 28 -13.57 5.57 -2.87
CA GLY A 28 -14.13 5.49 -4.23
C GLY A 28 -13.93 6.74 -5.07
N ASP A 29 -13.22 7.75 -4.54
CA ASP A 29 -13.06 9.04 -5.23
C ASP A 29 -11.63 9.56 -5.07
N ALA A 30 -10.96 9.75 -6.21
CA ALA A 30 -9.58 10.20 -6.24
C ALA A 30 -9.40 11.65 -5.73
N ALA A 31 -10.47 12.45 -5.66
CA ALA A 31 -10.41 13.82 -5.16
C ALA A 31 -10.26 13.91 -3.63
N ASN A 32 -10.64 12.86 -2.88
CA ASN A 32 -10.59 12.82 -1.41
C ASN A 32 -9.18 12.62 -0.82
N THR A 33 -8.15 13.13 -1.50
CA THR A 33 -6.76 13.07 -1.06
C THR A 33 -6.52 13.73 0.29
N GLU A 34 -7.24 14.81 0.62
CA GLU A 34 -7.11 15.50 1.91
C GLU A 34 -7.59 14.63 3.07
N THR A 35 -8.71 13.92 2.88
CA THR A 35 -9.28 13.03 3.90
C THR A 35 -8.32 11.89 4.23
N ILE A 36 -7.74 11.26 3.19
CA ILE A 36 -6.78 10.18 3.42
C ILE A 36 -5.43 10.69 3.90
N SER A 37 -5.06 11.95 3.61
CA SER A 37 -3.77 12.51 4.03
C SER A 37 -3.58 12.53 5.55
N ALA A 38 -4.66 12.56 6.34
CA ALA A 38 -4.59 12.45 7.79
C ALA A 38 -4.35 11.00 8.27
N LEU A 39 -4.71 10.02 7.44
CA LEU A 39 -4.55 8.59 7.69
C LEU A 39 -3.18 8.07 7.23
N VAL A 40 -2.57 8.74 6.26
CA VAL A 40 -1.24 8.41 5.74
C VAL A 40 -0.16 9.05 6.61
N ARG A 41 0.79 8.25 7.07
CA ARG A 41 1.98 8.75 7.75
C ARG A 41 3.25 8.23 7.07
N PRO A 42 4.15 9.10 6.61
CA PRO A 42 5.43 8.68 6.03
C PRO A 42 6.21 7.86 7.05
N ALA A 43 6.75 6.73 6.61
CA ALA A 43 7.42 5.78 7.47
C ALA A 43 8.40 4.89 6.72
N LYS A 44 9.20 4.12 7.46
CA LYS A 44 10.24 3.26 6.92
C LYS A 44 10.27 1.91 7.62
N VAL A 45 10.59 0.85 6.87
CA VAL A 45 10.80 -0.49 7.42
C VAL A 45 12.23 -0.91 7.17
N TYR A 46 12.89 -1.44 8.19
CA TYR A 46 14.24 -1.98 8.10
C TYR A 46 14.21 -3.51 7.93
N GLY A 47 15.24 -4.09 7.30
CA GLY A 47 15.32 -5.52 7.03
C GLY A 47 14.50 -5.99 5.82
N CYS A 48 14.12 -5.04 4.96
CA CYS A 48 13.37 -5.30 3.74
C CYS A 48 14.03 -4.57 2.56
N ALA A 49 13.89 -5.12 1.36
CA ALA A 49 14.35 -4.47 0.12
C ALA A 49 13.24 -4.46 -0.92
N ARG A 50 13.05 -3.30 -1.55
CA ARG A 50 12.08 -3.09 -2.63
C ARG A 50 12.74 -3.35 -3.98
N TYR A 51 12.12 -4.21 -4.77
CA TYR A 51 12.52 -4.57 -6.12
C TYR A 51 11.39 -4.28 -7.10
N THR A 52 11.73 -4.13 -8.37
CA THR A 52 10.73 -4.01 -9.44
C THR A 52 10.37 -5.39 -9.97
N VAL A 53 9.08 -5.67 -10.18
CA VAL A 53 8.67 -6.92 -10.82
C VAL A 53 8.80 -6.78 -12.33
N ARG A 54 9.57 -7.68 -12.95
CA ARG A 54 9.79 -7.75 -14.39
C ARG A 54 8.46 -7.88 -15.12
N SER A 55 8.23 -6.98 -16.07
CA SER A 55 7.02 -6.94 -16.89
C SER A 55 5.72 -6.63 -16.12
N ARG A 56 5.82 -6.09 -14.90
CA ARG A 56 4.67 -5.58 -14.12
C ARG A 56 4.99 -4.21 -13.54
N ASP A 57 3.97 -3.38 -13.35
CA ASP A 57 4.14 -1.98 -12.94
C ASP A 57 4.17 -1.77 -11.41
N TYR A 58 4.14 -2.86 -10.64
CA TYR A 58 4.15 -2.82 -9.18
C TYR A 58 5.46 -3.34 -8.58
N PRO A 59 5.85 -2.80 -7.41
CA PRO A 59 7.02 -3.25 -6.70
C PRO A 59 6.73 -4.55 -5.95
N ALA A 60 7.81 -5.27 -5.67
CA ALA A 60 7.82 -6.40 -4.78
C ALA A 60 8.84 -6.16 -3.67
N VAL A 61 8.41 -6.25 -2.43
CA VAL A 61 9.33 -6.27 -1.30
C VAL A 61 9.60 -7.69 -0.84
N VAL A 62 10.87 -7.96 -0.62
CA VAL A 62 11.36 -9.20 -0.01
C VAL A 62 12.12 -8.87 1.28
N LYS A 63 12.10 -9.80 2.22
CA LYS A 63 12.91 -9.69 3.44
C LYS A 63 14.39 -9.74 3.08
N LYS A 64 15.13 -8.68 3.41
CA LYS A 64 16.57 -8.58 3.15
C LYS A 64 17.22 -7.71 4.21
N ASP A 65 18.08 -8.34 4.99
CA ASP A 65 18.80 -7.68 6.07
C ASP A 65 19.73 -6.57 5.55
N GLY A 66 19.92 -5.53 6.36
CA GLY A 66 20.74 -4.37 6.02
C GLY A 66 20.17 -3.43 4.95
N HIS A 67 18.91 -3.61 4.54
CA HIS A 67 18.20 -2.71 3.63
C HIS A 67 17.03 -2.04 4.36
N GLU A 68 16.63 -0.88 3.86
CA GLU A 68 15.43 -0.17 4.30
C GLU A 68 14.50 0.10 3.11
N VAL A 69 13.21 0.12 3.38
CA VAL A 69 12.18 0.50 2.42
C VAL A 69 11.43 1.70 2.97
N ASP A 70 11.44 2.79 2.23
CA ASP A 70 10.58 3.93 2.47
C ASP A 70 9.18 3.65 1.94
N GLY A 71 8.19 4.07 2.72
CA GLY A 71 6.79 3.87 2.41
C GLY A 71 5.91 4.79 3.22
N ASP A 72 4.64 4.42 3.29
CA ASP A 72 3.63 5.15 4.00
C ASP A 72 2.83 4.17 4.88
N LEU A 73 2.67 4.54 6.14
CA LEU A 73 1.85 3.84 7.10
C LEU A 73 0.42 4.36 7.01
N LEU A 74 -0.50 3.49 6.62
CA LEU A 74 -1.93 3.75 6.59
C LEU A 74 -2.54 3.39 7.93
N VAL A 75 -2.98 4.41 8.65
CA VAL A 75 -3.72 4.26 9.91
C VAL A 75 -5.19 4.07 9.58
N LEU A 76 -5.61 2.81 9.51
CA LEU A 76 -6.97 2.44 9.17
C LEU A 76 -7.87 2.60 10.41
N GLU A 77 -8.90 3.43 10.31
CA GLU A 77 -9.83 3.65 11.43
C GLU A 77 -10.88 2.53 11.54
N THR A 78 -11.23 1.91 10.41
CA THR A 78 -12.27 0.88 10.33
C THR A 78 -11.78 -0.36 9.60
N LYS A 79 -12.32 -1.53 9.99
CA LYS A 79 -12.02 -2.81 9.32
C LYS A 79 -12.40 -2.80 7.84
N SER A 80 -13.43 -2.05 7.46
CA SER A 80 -13.85 -1.91 6.06
C SER A 80 -12.75 -1.28 5.19
N MET A 81 -12.06 -0.25 5.68
CA MET A 81 -10.90 0.32 4.97
C MET A 81 -9.79 -0.73 4.77
N ARG A 82 -9.52 -1.56 5.79
CA ARG A 82 -8.54 -2.65 5.66
C ARG A 82 -8.96 -3.66 4.60
N LYS A 83 -10.24 -4.03 4.57
CA LYS A 83 -10.77 -4.99 3.60
C LYS A 83 -10.67 -4.48 2.17
N LYS A 84 -10.94 -3.19 1.92
CA LYS A 84 -10.77 -2.57 0.59
C LYS A 84 -9.32 -2.66 0.09
N LEU A 85 -8.36 -2.42 0.98
CA LEU A 85 -6.93 -2.52 0.62
C LEU A 85 -6.49 -3.97 0.39
N ASP A 86 -7.02 -4.91 1.16
CA ASP A 86 -6.80 -6.35 0.99
C ASP A 86 -7.33 -6.84 -0.36
N ASP A 87 -8.54 -6.40 -0.73
CA ASP A 87 -9.16 -6.68 -2.03
C ASP A 87 -8.35 -6.07 -3.20
N PHE A 88 -7.83 -4.85 -3.00
CA PHE A 88 -7.02 -4.15 -4.00
C PHE A 88 -5.65 -4.81 -4.25
N GLU A 89 -4.92 -5.18 -3.20
CA GLU A 89 -3.62 -5.87 -3.33
C GLU A 89 -3.80 -7.32 -3.80
N GLY A 90 -4.93 -7.94 -3.45
CA GLY A 90 -5.30 -9.30 -3.83
C GLY A 90 -4.43 -10.39 -3.19
N GLU A 91 -4.59 -11.62 -3.66
CA GLU A 91 -3.92 -12.81 -3.07
C GLU A 91 -2.46 -13.01 -3.50
N ILE A 92 -1.89 -12.12 -4.33
CA ILE A 92 -0.51 -12.26 -4.84
C ILE A 92 0.57 -11.83 -3.82
N TYR A 93 0.16 -11.22 -2.71
CA TYR A 93 1.04 -10.85 -1.60
C TYR A 93 0.65 -11.56 -0.31
N THR A 94 1.64 -11.77 0.56
CA THR A 94 1.41 -12.32 1.90
C THR A 94 1.53 -11.20 2.94
N PRO A 95 0.49 -10.94 3.75
CA PRO A 95 0.60 -10.01 4.86
C PRO A 95 1.54 -10.57 5.95
N ILE A 96 2.52 -9.77 6.35
CA ILE A 96 3.42 -10.04 7.46
C ILE A 96 3.38 -8.90 8.46
N SER A 97 3.68 -9.18 9.72
CA SER A 97 3.87 -8.13 10.72
C SER A 97 5.30 -7.60 10.67
N VAL A 98 5.44 -6.28 10.62
CA VAL A 98 6.71 -5.58 10.56
C VAL A 98 6.72 -4.37 11.50
N ASP A 99 7.90 -4.04 12.00
CA ASP A 99 8.15 -2.83 12.78
C ASP A 99 8.40 -1.66 11.84
N VAL A 100 7.46 -0.73 11.82
CA VAL A 100 7.50 0.48 11.00
C VAL A 100 8.02 1.64 11.82
N VAL A 101 9.07 2.28 11.36
CA VAL A 101 9.67 3.46 11.98
C VAL A 101 9.12 4.72 11.32
N LEU A 102 8.37 5.50 12.08
CA LEU A 102 7.84 6.80 11.66
C LEU A 102 8.96 7.84 11.57
N GLU A 103 8.73 8.92 10.82
CA GLU A 103 9.68 10.05 10.77
C GLU A 103 9.97 10.68 12.14
N ASP A 104 9.03 10.59 13.08
CA ASP A 104 9.19 11.06 14.46
C ASP A 104 10.11 10.16 15.31
N GLY A 105 10.60 9.04 14.75
CA GLY A 105 11.40 8.03 15.44
C GLY A 105 10.58 7.02 16.24
N GLY A 106 9.25 7.17 16.27
CA GLY A 106 8.34 6.20 16.86
C GLY A 106 8.29 4.90 16.06
N VAL A 107 8.36 3.76 16.74
CA VAL A 107 8.18 2.43 16.12
C VAL A 107 6.75 1.97 16.34
N VAL A 108 6.08 1.58 15.27
CA VAL A 108 4.70 1.09 15.28
C VAL A 108 4.65 -0.26 14.59
N GLU A 109 4.02 -1.23 15.23
CA GLU A 109 3.79 -2.54 14.64
C GLU A 109 2.64 -2.44 13.62
N ALA A 110 2.93 -2.82 12.37
CA ALA A 110 2.01 -2.74 11.26
C ALA A 110 2.02 -4.04 10.45
N ASP A 111 0.98 -4.25 9.65
CA ASP A 111 1.01 -5.28 8.64
C ASP A 111 1.58 -4.72 7.34
N MET A 112 2.31 -5.54 6.60
CA MET A 112 2.90 -5.20 5.32
C MET A 112 2.74 -6.37 4.36
N TYR A 113 2.39 -6.10 3.12
CA TYR A 113 2.28 -7.11 2.09
C TYR A 113 3.65 -7.41 1.50
N ILE A 114 4.19 -8.62 1.65
CA ILE A 114 5.42 -9.02 0.95
C ILE A 114 5.10 -9.85 -0.27
N TRP A 115 5.99 -9.78 -1.26
CA TRP A 115 5.87 -10.58 -2.47
C TRP A 115 5.88 -12.06 -2.13
N ALA A 116 4.79 -12.76 -2.46
CA ALA A 116 4.64 -14.19 -2.25
C ALA A 116 4.94 -15.02 -3.51
N GLY A 117 5.13 -14.36 -4.65
CA GLY A 117 5.44 -15.02 -5.92
C GLY A 117 6.91 -15.36 -6.10
N ASP A 118 7.26 -15.82 -7.31
CA ASP A 118 8.63 -16.19 -7.67
C ASP A 118 9.59 -14.99 -7.59
N GLN A 119 10.78 -15.22 -7.06
CA GLN A 119 11.84 -14.20 -7.04
C GLN A 119 12.52 -14.01 -8.41
N ASP A 120 12.34 -14.96 -9.34
CA ASP A 120 12.93 -14.92 -10.68
C ASP A 120 12.37 -13.77 -11.54
N VAL A 121 11.13 -13.35 -11.24
CA VAL A 121 10.54 -12.17 -11.88
C VAL A 121 10.97 -10.87 -11.22
N LEU A 122 11.78 -10.86 -10.17
CA LEU A 122 12.27 -9.63 -9.56
C LEU A 122 13.49 -9.14 -10.32
N THR A 123 13.47 -7.87 -10.73
CA THR A 123 14.66 -7.20 -11.24
C THR A 123 15.47 -6.63 -10.08
N GLU A 124 16.78 -6.51 -10.26
CA GLU A 124 17.65 -5.85 -9.27
C GLU A 124 17.48 -4.32 -9.26
N GLU A 125 16.58 -3.79 -10.09
CA GLU A 125 16.35 -2.35 -10.21
C GLU A 125 15.42 -1.85 -9.09
N PRO A 126 15.82 -0.76 -8.40
CA PRO A 126 14.97 -0.16 -7.39
C PRO A 126 13.72 0.41 -8.04
N TRP A 127 12.55 0.05 -7.52
CA TRP A 127 11.31 0.66 -7.98
C TRP A 127 11.17 2.08 -7.43
N GLU A 128 10.84 3.03 -8.30
CA GLU A 128 10.66 4.44 -7.94
C GLU A 128 9.20 4.87 -8.06
N LEU A 129 8.65 5.33 -6.94
CA LEU A 129 7.27 5.81 -6.86
C LEU A 129 7.01 6.99 -7.81
N ASP A 130 7.95 7.93 -7.91
CA ASP A 130 7.78 9.14 -8.72
C ASP A 130 7.54 8.79 -10.21
N THR A 131 8.32 7.84 -10.73
CA THR A 131 8.16 7.32 -12.09
C THR A 131 6.80 6.69 -12.30
N PHE A 132 6.35 5.84 -11.36
CA PHE A 132 5.00 5.26 -11.43
C PHE A 132 3.90 6.34 -11.37
N VAL A 133 4.01 7.28 -10.44
CA VAL A 133 3.04 8.38 -10.28
C VAL A 133 2.96 9.25 -11.53
N LYS A 134 4.06 9.42 -12.24
CA LYS A 134 4.11 10.26 -13.43
C LYS A 134 3.69 9.53 -14.71
N GLU A 135 4.08 8.26 -14.87
CA GLU A 135 3.89 7.53 -16.12
C GLU A 135 2.71 6.57 -16.09
N ARG A 136 2.36 6.01 -14.92
CA ARG A 136 1.37 4.92 -14.80
C ARG A 136 0.12 5.27 -14.02
N LEU A 137 0.20 6.24 -13.10
CA LEU A 137 -0.95 6.60 -12.26
C LEU A 137 -2.16 7.04 -13.07
N ALA A 138 -1.97 7.82 -14.13
CA ALA A 138 -3.08 8.25 -14.97
C ALA A 138 -3.77 7.05 -15.66
N ASP A 139 -2.98 6.10 -16.15
CA ASP A 139 -3.45 4.86 -16.78
C ASP A 139 -4.18 3.97 -15.77
N TRP A 140 -3.66 3.87 -14.55
CA TRP A 140 -4.31 3.16 -13.44
C TRP A 140 -5.64 3.82 -13.06
N LEU A 141 -5.65 5.14 -12.84
CA LEU A 141 -6.87 5.86 -12.49
C LEU A 141 -7.93 5.73 -13.59
N ASP A 142 -7.56 5.82 -14.87
CA ASP A 142 -8.47 5.62 -16.00
C ASP A 142 -9.04 4.20 -16.03
N LEU A 143 -8.18 3.19 -15.82
CA LEU A 143 -8.58 1.79 -15.72
C LEU A 143 -9.58 1.55 -14.58
N PHE A 144 -9.35 2.18 -13.43
CA PHE A 144 -10.22 2.07 -12.25
C PHE A 144 -11.48 2.93 -12.32
N GLU A 145 -11.43 4.10 -12.96
CA GLU A 145 -12.60 4.96 -13.20
C GLU A 145 -13.64 4.25 -14.08
N GLY A 146 -13.18 3.34 -14.95
CA GLY A 146 -14.05 2.46 -15.75
C GLY A 146 -14.48 1.15 -15.06
N MET A 147 -13.92 0.80 -13.90
CA MET A 147 -14.33 -0.38 -13.13
C MET A 147 -15.29 0.05 -12.00
N GLU A 148 -16.55 -0.34 -12.11
CA GLU A 148 -17.49 -0.25 -11.00
C GLU A 148 -16.94 -1.12 -9.85
N MET A 149 -16.51 -0.48 -8.74
CA MET A 149 -16.07 -1.23 -7.56
C MET A 149 -17.23 -2.09 -7.08
N ILE A 150 -17.12 -3.41 -7.22
CA ILE A 150 -18.06 -4.38 -6.67
C ILE A 150 -17.82 -4.41 -5.15
N GLY A 151 -18.33 -3.38 -4.47
CA GLY A 151 -18.13 -3.18 -3.03
C GLY A 151 -19.16 -2.26 -2.39
N ASP A 152 -20.23 -1.90 -3.11
CA ASP A 152 -21.47 -1.50 -2.47
C ASP A 152 -22.14 -2.79 -1.97
N ASP A 153 -21.90 -3.11 -0.69
CA ASP A 153 -22.86 -3.90 0.08
C ASP A 153 -24.21 -3.18 -0.09
N GLU A 154 -25.11 -3.78 -0.89
CA GLU A 154 -26.54 -3.54 -0.79
C GLU A 154 -26.94 -3.80 0.68
N ASP A 155 -27.31 -2.75 1.41
CA ASP A 155 -28.16 -2.85 2.60
C ASP A 155 -29.60 -2.41 2.21
#